data_AF-A0A6M0P7T0-F1
#
_entry.id   AF-A0A6M0P7T0-F1
#
_cell.length_a   1.000
_cell.length_b   1.000
_cell.length_c   1.000
_cell.angle_alpha   90.00
_cell.angle_beta   90.00
_cell.angle_gamma   90.00
#
_symmetry.space_group_name_H-M   'P 1'
#
loop_
_entity.id
_entity.type
_entity.pdbx_description
1 polymer ?
#
loop_
_entity_poly.entity_id
_entity_poly.type
_entity_poly.pdbx_seq_one_letter_code
_entity_poly.pdbx_strand_id
1 'polypeptide(L)'
;MQNLQFEKAWDRTLSAKDRKRIEEIFSETKSISEHPVHFSTLWQAKNYKGELLITVLIHNFRQQLLSFCETPIRYVEGTTIIAEHIFTIPSLRIEPTTSMPWTFIFPKESIICETSLMNGHLQFMYEKL
;
A
#
# COMPACT_ATOMS: atom_id res chain seq x y z
N MET A 1 -3.37 19.04 -5.95
CA MET A 1 -4.25 18.42 -4.95
C MET A 1 -4.40 16.96 -5.33
N GLN A 2 -4.33 16.02 -4.38
CA GLN A 2 -4.54 14.60 -4.67
C GLN A 2 -6.01 14.28 -4.95
N ASN A 3 -6.26 13.27 -5.79
CA ASN A 3 -7.57 12.65 -5.99
C ASN A 3 -7.61 11.28 -5.30
N LEU A 4 -8.73 10.91 -4.70
CA LEU A 4 -8.94 9.54 -4.20
C LEU A 4 -9.65 8.72 -5.28
N GLN A 5 -9.04 7.62 -5.69
CA GLN A 5 -9.61 6.71 -6.67
C GLN A 5 -9.64 5.28 -6.12
N PHE A 6 -10.71 4.56 -6.43
CA PHE A 6 -10.85 3.14 -6.11
C PHE A 6 -10.73 2.32 -7.39
N GLU A 7 -10.07 1.16 -7.31
CA GLU A 7 -10.17 0.15 -8.36
C GLU A 7 -11.61 -0.39 -8.41
N LYS A 8 -12.09 -0.81 -9.59
CA LYS A 8 -13.51 -1.16 -9.82
C LYS A 8 -14.01 -2.28 -8.92
N ALA A 9 -13.19 -3.29 -8.62
CA ALA A 9 -13.57 -4.35 -7.70
C ALA A 9 -13.70 -3.81 -6.27
N TRP A 10 -12.75 -2.97 -5.81
CA TRP A 10 -12.83 -2.29 -4.51
C TRP A 10 -14.09 -1.44 -4.37
N ASP A 11 -14.41 -0.65 -5.39
CA ASP A 11 -15.57 0.25 -5.37
C ASP A 11 -16.89 -0.52 -5.15
N ARG A 12 -16.97 -1.76 -5.66
CA ARG A 12 -18.13 -2.65 -5.54
C ARG A 12 -18.19 -3.47 -4.26
N THR A 13 -17.05 -3.78 -3.64
CA THR A 13 -16.98 -4.73 -2.51
C THR A 13 -16.73 -4.08 -1.16
N LEU A 14 -16.28 -2.82 -1.14
CA LEU A 14 -16.04 -2.09 0.10
C LEU A 14 -17.32 -1.87 0.91
N SER A 15 -17.25 -2.19 2.19
CA SER A 15 -18.29 -1.77 3.12
C SER A 15 -18.28 -0.24 3.29
N ALA A 16 -19.42 0.34 3.68
CA ALA A 16 -19.49 1.77 3.98
C ALA A 16 -18.50 2.21 5.07
N LYS A 17 -18.24 1.32 6.04
CA LYS A 17 -17.29 1.55 7.14
C LYS A 17 -15.85 1.63 6.61
N ASP A 18 -15.45 0.69 5.76
CA ASP A 18 -14.09 0.64 5.22
C ASP A 18 -13.85 1.80 4.25
N ARG A 19 -14.85 2.15 3.44
CA ARG A 19 -14.79 3.35 2.58
C ARG A 19 -14.56 4.61 3.41
N LYS A 20 -15.35 4.81 4.48
CA LYS A 20 -15.20 5.96 5.36
C LYS A 20 -13.80 6.02 5.98
N ARG A 21 -13.25 4.88 6.40
CA ARG A 21 -11.89 4.82 6.96
C ARG A 21 -10.82 5.23 5.94
N ILE A 22 -10.97 4.81 4.68
CA ILE A 22 -10.07 5.20 3.59
C ILE A 22 -10.18 6.71 3.32
N GLU A 23 -11.39 7.25 3.30
CA GLU A 23 -11.64 8.70 3.11
C GLU A 23 -11.05 9.54 4.25
N GLU A 24 -11.15 9.09 5.49
CA GLU A 24 -10.53 9.72 6.67
C GLU A 24 -9.01 9.79 6.51
N ILE A 25 -8.36 8.65 6.26
CA ILE A 25 -6.91 8.58 6.06
C ILE A 25 -6.48 9.42 4.86
N PHE A 26 -7.22 9.35 3.75
CA PHE A 26 -6.95 10.22 2.60
C PHE A 26 -7.03 11.70 2.98
N SER A 27 -8.02 12.12 3.76
CA SER A 27 -8.13 13.52 4.17
C SER A 27 -6.97 13.96 5.06
N GLU A 28 -6.43 13.07 5.89
CA GLU A 28 -5.25 13.31 6.75
C GLU A 28 -3.94 13.37 5.94
N THR A 29 -3.87 12.67 4.80
CA THR A 29 -2.60 12.39 4.08
C THR A 29 -2.52 13.01 2.68
N LYS A 30 -3.60 13.63 2.16
CA LYS A 30 -3.66 14.23 0.81
C LYS A 30 -2.76 15.46 0.60
N SER A 31 -2.16 16.00 1.65
CA SER A 31 -1.28 17.18 1.61
C SER A 31 0.10 16.85 1.03
N ILE A 32 0.88 17.88 0.65
CA ILE A 32 2.23 17.69 0.09
C ILE A 32 3.08 16.83 1.03
N SER A 33 3.70 15.80 0.46
CA SER A 33 4.66 14.91 1.12
C SER A 33 6.07 15.18 0.59
N GLU A 34 7.07 14.98 1.44
CA GLU A 34 8.48 15.00 1.06
C GLU A 34 8.81 13.87 0.06
N HIS A 35 8.01 12.80 0.05
CA HIS A 35 8.22 11.64 -0.82
C HIS A 35 7.18 11.63 -1.96
N PRO A 36 7.63 11.58 -3.24
CA PRO A 36 6.75 11.65 -4.41
C PRO A 36 5.83 10.43 -4.53
N VAL A 37 6.21 9.30 -3.96
CA VAL A 37 5.38 8.10 -3.83
C VAL A 37 5.56 7.53 -2.43
N HIS A 38 4.47 7.29 -1.71
CA HIS A 38 4.51 6.71 -0.38
C HIS A 38 3.21 5.95 -0.05
N PHE A 39 3.19 5.29 1.11
CA PHE A 39 2.10 4.45 1.56
C PHE A 39 1.59 4.92 2.92
N SER A 40 0.28 4.91 3.12
CA SER A 40 -0.34 5.03 4.44
C SER A 40 -1.03 3.74 4.82
N THR A 41 -0.63 3.11 5.92
CA THR A 41 -1.16 1.81 6.33
C THR A 41 -2.62 1.93 6.78
N LEU A 42 -3.48 1.08 6.21
CA LEU A 42 -4.89 0.95 6.57
C LEU A 42 -5.11 -0.25 7.50
N TRP A 43 -4.69 -1.43 7.06
CA TRP A 43 -4.91 -2.69 7.78
C TRP A 43 -3.74 -3.66 7.57
N GLN A 44 -3.51 -4.50 8.57
CA GLN A 44 -2.46 -5.52 8.60
C GLN A 44 -3.12 -6.82 9.07
N ALA A 45 -2.94 -7.91 8.34
CA ALA A 45 -3.53 -9.20 8.69
C ALA A 45 -2.67 -10.36 8.20
N LYS A 46 -2.81 -11.52 8.83
CA LYS A 46 -2.30 -12.79 8.33
C LYS A 46 -3.48 -13.71 8.03
N ASN A 47 -3.51 -14.30 6.84
CA ASN A 47 -4.58 -15.24 6.51
C ASN A 47 -4.24 -16.68 6.95
N TYR A 48 -5.19 -17.60 6.76
CA TYR A 48 -5.04 -19.01 7.14
C TYR A 48 -3.92 -19.75 6.37
N LYS A 49 -3.48 -19.23 5.21
CA LYS A 49 -2.34 -19.77 4.45
C LYS A 49 -0.99 -19.28 4.98
N GLY A 50 -1.01 -18.36 5.94
CA GLY A 50 0.18 -17.73 6.48
C GLY A 50 0.73 -16.59 5.62
N GLU A 51 -0.02 -16.14 4.60
CA GLU A 51 0.31 -14.96 3.81
C GLU A 51 0.06 -13.71 4.65
N LEU A 52 0.90 -12.69 4.44
CA LEU A 52 0.79 -11.41 5.12
C LEU A 52 0.11 -10.40 4.19
N LEU A 53 -1.05 -9.89 4.62
CA LEU A 53 -1.89 -8.96 3.86
C LEU A 53 -1.72 -7.57 4.45
N ILE A 54 -1.04 -6.70 3.71
CA ILE A 54 -0.83 -5.31 4.10
C ILE A 54 -1.65 -4.42 3.17
N THR A 55 -2.71 -3.82 3.72
CA THR A 55 -3.55 -2.88 2.98
C THR A 55 -3.10 -1.47 3.27
N VAL A 56 -2.87 -0.71 2.21
CA VAL A 56 -2.36 0.66 2.26
C VAL A 56 -3.16 1.57 1.33
N LEU A 57 -3.16 2.86 1.63
CA LEU A 57 -3.44 3.90 0.66
C LEU A 57 -2.11 4.23 -0.03
N ILE A 58 -2.02 3.97 -1.33
CA ILE A 58 -0.84 4.30 -2.13
C ILE A 58 -1.01 5.73 -2.65
N HIS A 59 -0.04 6.60 -2.41
CA HIS A 59 -0.06 7.98 -2.87
C HIS A 59 0.89 8.18 -4.04
N ASN A 60 0.39 8.70 -5.16
CA ASN A 60 1.20 9.15 -6.28
C ASN A 60 1.14 10.69 -6.36
N PHE A 61 2.15 11.37 -5.81
CA PHE A 61 2.30 12.82 -5.89
C PHE A 61 3.00 13.30 -7.17
N ARG A 62 3.38 12.36 -8.04
CA ARG A 62 4.05 12.67 -9.30
C ARG A 62 3.08 13.13 -10.37
N GLN A 63 3.64 13.72 -11.42
CA GLN A 63 2.95 14.07 -12.66
C GLN A 63 2.97 12.93 -13.69
N GLN A 64 3.25 11.70 -13.26
CA GLN A 64 3.34 10.53 -14.14
C GLN A 64 2.64 9.32 -13.55
N LEU A 65 2.27 8.38 -14.41
CA LEU A 65 1.67 7.11 -14.02
C LEU A 65 2.62 6.31 -13.13
N LEU A 66 2.08 5.78 -12.03
CA LEU A 66 2.77 4.83 -11.17
C LEU A 66 2.30 3.41 -11.48
N SER A 67 3.22 2.56 -11.91
CA SER A 67 3.00 1.14 -12.22
C SER A 67 3.87 0.24 -11.36
N PHE A 68 3.43 -1.00 -11.13
CA PHE A 68 4.18 -2.00 -10.36
C PHE A 68 4.63 -3.12 -11.29
N CYS A 69 5.85 -3.01 -11.81
CA CYS A 69 6.53 -4.03 -12.60
C CYS A 69 7.87 -4.31 -11.92
N GLU A 70 8.12 -5.56 -11.55
CA GLU A 70 9.31 -6.00 -10.80
C GLU A 70 9.65 -5.03 -9.65
N THR A 71 8.64 -4.58 -8.92
CA THR A 71 8.78 -3.52 -7.91
C THR A 71 9.05 -4.13 -6.54
N PRO A 72 10.27 -3.97 -5.99
CA PRO A 72 10.62 -4.51 -4.69
C PRO A 72 10.04 -3.64 -3.57
N ILE A 73 9.22 -4.26 -2.72
CA ILE A 73 8.55 -3.64 -1.58
C ILE A 73 8.89 -4.44 -0.34
N ARG A 74 9.08 -3.73 0.77
CA ARG A 74 9.26 -4.33 2.08
C ARG A 74 8.22 -3.83 3.07
N TYR A 75 7.88 -4.70 4.00
CA TYR A 75 7.06 -4.40 5.16
C TYR A 75 7.94 -4.36 6.40
N VAL A 76 7.84 -3.26 7.15
CA VAL A 76 8.70 -2.95 8.30
C VAL A 76 7.83 -2.67 9.51
N GLU A 77 8.15 -3.29 10.64
CA GLU A 77 7.58 -2.98 11.96
C GLU A 77 8.65 -2.35 12.83
N GLY A 78 8.46 -1.08 13.23
CA GLY A 78 9.50 -0.30 13.89
C GLY A 78 10.76 -0.19 13.02
N THR A 79 11.83 -0.87 13.40
CA THR A 79 13.10 -0.94 12.65
C THR A 79 13.36 -2.32 12.04
N THR A 80 12.47 -3.28 12.26
CA THR A 80 12.65 -4.67 11.82
C THR A 80 11.97 -4.89 10.47
N ILE A 81 12.74 -5.41 9.51
CA ILE A 81 12.20 -5.86 8.23
C ILE A 81 11.50 -7.19 8.46
N ILE A 82 10.19 -7.22 8.25
CA ILE A 82 9.34 -8.38 8.49
C ILE A 82 9.18 -9.22 7.22
N ALA A 83 9.01 -8.57 6.08
CA ALA A 83 8.86 -9.24 4.79
C ALA A 83 9.40 -8.39 3.64
N GLU A 84 9.95 -9.05 2.63
CA GLU A 84 10.39 -8.42 1.38
C GLU A 84 9.87 -9.22 0.19
N HIS A 85 9.33 -8.54 -0.82
CA HIS A 85 8.82 -9.21 -2.02
C HIS A 85 8.88 -8.31 -3.26
N ILE A 86 9.04 -8.94 -4.42
CA ILE A 86 9.05 -8.25 -5.72
C ILE A 86 7.66 -8.39 -6.34
N PHE A 87 6.95 -7.28 -6.47
CA PHE A 87 5.60 -7.25 -7.01
C PHE A 87 5.58 -6.85 -8.48
N THR A 88 4.94 -7.69 -9.31
CA THR A 88 4.50 -7.35 -10.66
C THR A 88 2.98 -7.43 -10.70
N ILE A 89 2.31 -6.26 -10.79
CA ILE A 89 0.85 -6.13 -10.72
C ILE A 89 0.40 -5.26 -11.90
N PRO A 90 0.19 -5.84 -13.10
CA PRO A 90 -0.12 -5.08 -14.31
C PRO A 90 -1.40 -4.23 -14.22
N SER A 91 -2.38 -4.67 -13.42
CA SER A 91 -3.64 -3.97 -13.21
C SER A 91 -3.54 -2.78 -12.26
N LEU A 92 -2.49 -2.69 -11.44
CA LEU A 92 -2.31 -1.61 -10.49
C LEU A 92 -1.60 -0.44 -11.18
N ARG A 93 -2.42 0.48 -11.69
CA ARG A 93 -2.01 1.70 -12.39
C ARG A 93 -2.61 2.91 -11.67
N ILE A 94 -1.74 3.71 -11.06
CA ILE A 94 -2.16 4.86 -10.26
C ILE A 94 -1.82 6.13 -11.03
N GLU A 95 -2.85 6.86 -11.44
CA GLU A 95 -2.72 8.09 -12.22
C GLU A 95 -1.91 9.16 -11.50
N PRO A 96 -1.36 10.16 -12.23
CA PRO A 96 -0.76 11.33 -11.63
C PRO A 96 -1.66 11.96 -10.56
N THR A 97 -1.05 12.45 -9.48
CA THR A 97 -1.77 13.15 -8.40
C THR A 97 -2.96 12.36 -7.81
N THR A 98 -2.81 11.04 -7.70
CA THR A 98 -3.90 10.14 -7.27
C THR A 98 -3.45 9.23 -6.13
N SER A 99 -4.36 9.01 -5.20
CA SER A 99 -4.25 8.07 -4.10
C SER A 99 -5.22 6.91 -4.32
N MET A 100 -4.76 5.67 -4.14
CA MET A 100 -5.55 4.47 -4.40
C MET A 100 -5.31 3.40 -3.32
N PRO A 101 -6.36 2.83 -2.70
CA PRO A 101 -6.19 1.75 -1.74
C PRO A 101 -5.81 0.45 -2.45
N TRP A 102 -4.92 -0.32 -1.84
CA TRP A 102 -4.50 -1.61 -2.36
C TRP A 102 -4.02 -2.54 -1.24
N THR A 103 -4.24 -3.84 -1.41
CA THR A 103 -3.70 -4.88 -0.53
C THR A 103 -2.53 -5.58 -1.21
N PHE A 104 -1.34 -5.45 -0.63
CA PHE A 104 -0.19 -6.27 -0.99
C PHE A 104 -0.24 -7.58 -0.20
N ILE A 105 -0.21 -8.70 -0.92
CA ILE A 105 -0.20 -10.04 -0.34
C ILE A 105 1.22 -10.56 -0.44
N PHE A 106 1.94 -10.53 0.68
CA PHE A 106 3.28 -11.10 0.79
C PHE A 106 3.15 -12.62 0.96
N PRO A 107 3.76 -13.41 0.06
CA PRO A 107 3.82 -14.86 0.21
C PRO A 107 4.50 -15.25 1.52
N LYS A 108 4.13 -16.41 2.08
CA LYS A 108 4.70 -16.88 3.35
C LYS A 108 6.23 -16.98 3.29
N GLU A 109 6.76 -17.37 2.13
CA GLU A 109 8.19 -17.56 1.88
C GLU A 109 8.96 -16.24 1.85
N SER A 110 8.25 -15.12 1.67
CA SER A 110 8.81 -13.78 1.64
C SER A 110 8.85 -13.12 3.04
N ILE A 111 8.34 -13.81 4.07
CA ILE A 111 8.33 -13.36 5.46
C ILE A 111 9.63 -13.84 6.13
N ILE A 112 10.40 -12.88 6.63
CA ILE A 112 11.76 -13.07 7.15
C ILE A 112 11.75 -13.14 8.68
N CYS A 113 10.83 -12.42 9.33
CA CYS A 113 10.70 -12.34 10.79
C CYS A 113 9.23 -12.50 11.22
N GLU A 114 9.02 -12.83 12.49
CA GLU A 114 7.68 -12.87 13.07
C GLU A 114 7.09 -11.45 13.14
N THR A 115 5.80 -11.33 12.78
CA THR A 115 5.06 -10.07 12.70
C THR A 115 4.19 -9.91 13.93
N SER A 116 4.23 -8.73 14.55
CA SER A 116 3.31 -8.32 15.61
C SER A 116 2.03 -7.70 15.06
N LEU A 117 2.00 -7.36 13.76
CA LEU A 117 0.93 -6.62 13.08
C LEU A 117 0.63 -5.27 13.73
N MET A 118 1.65 -4.68 14.39
CA MET A 118 1.56 -3.41 15.08
C MET A 118 2.52 -2.41 14.47
N ASN A 119 2.03 -1.20 14.20
CA ASN A 119 2.82 -0.05 13.71
C ASN A 119 3.64 -0.35 12.45
N GLY A 120 3.18 -1.29 11.61
CA GLY A 120 3.84 -1.65 10.38
C GLY A 120 3.58 -0.67 9.23
N HIS A 121 4.56 -0.50 8.35
CA HIS A 121 4.44 0.30 7.13
C HIS A 121 5.14 -0.35 5.94
N LEU A 122 4.68 0.00 4.74
CA LEU A 122 5.34 -0.37 3.51
C LEU A 122 6.32 0.72 3.09
N GLN A 123 7.42 0.30 2.46
CA GLN A 123 8.31 1.18 1.74
C GLN A 123 8.91 0.45 0.54
N PHE A 124 9.30 1.21 -0.48
CA PHE A 124 10.10 0.64 -1.56
C PHE A 124 11.49 0.26 -1.04
N MET A 125 12.10 -0.78 -1.62
CA MET A 125 13.47 -1.15 -1.28
C MET A 125 14.49 -0.17 -1.89
N TYR A 126 14.15 0.42 -3.04
CA TYR A 126 14.92 1.45 -3.72
C TYR A 126 14.00 2.65 -4.00
N GLU A 127 14.57 3.87 -3.98
CA GLU A 127 13.78 5.06 -4.30
C GLU A 127 13.19 4.97 -5.70
N LYS A 128 11.89 5.25 -5.80
CA LYS A 128 11.17 5.30 -7.07
C LYS A 128 11.15 6.76 -7.54
N LEU A 129 12.27 7.20 -8.11
CA LEU A 129 12.45 8.53 -8.70
C LEU A 129 11.36 8.85 -9.70
#